data_AF-A0A359MUD4-F1
#
_entry.id   AF-A0A359MUD4-F1
#
_cell.length_a   1.000
_cell.length_b   1.000
_cell.length_c   1.000
_cell.angle_alpha   90.00
_cell.angle_beta   90.00
_cell.angle_gamma   90.00
#
_symmetry.space_group_name_H-M   'P 1'
#
loop_
_entity.id
_entity.type
_entity.pdbx_description
1 polymer ?
#
loop_
_entity_poly.entity_id
_entity_poly.type
_entity_poly.pdbx_seq_one_letter_code
_entity_poly.pdbx_strand_id
1 'polypeptide(L)'
;MIEGNIIKIAVISDIHSNAIALNSVLRDIESKNCDFIWSLGDYIGEASDPDQVIDMLTINKIPMIIGNRESKILQYHQGHLPQWDNSLQYAGLVWNHNKLETRHFDIITSLPSDIHVTICGFDILGNHGTQDQLADLLGVD
;
A
#
# COMPACT_ATOMS: atom_id res chain seq x y z
N MET A 1 26.36 29.03 -11.98
CA MET A 1 25.67 28.19 -10.99
C MET A 1 24.98 27.10 -11.78
N ILE A 2 25.42 25.85 -11.69
CA ILE A 2 24.62 24.75 -12.25
C ILE A 2 23.52 24.54 -11.22
N GLU A 3 22.33 25.06 -11.48
CA GLU A 3 21.13 24.68 -10.72
C GLU A 3 20.90 23.20 -11.05
N GLY A 4 21.32 22.32 -10.14
CA GLY A 4 20.93 20.92 -10.22
C GLY A 4 19.42 20.84 -9.98
N ASN A 5 18.68 20.20 -10.87
CA ASN A 5 17.26 19.92 -10.64
C ASN A 5 17.12 19.08 -9.37
N ILE A 6 16.36 19.60 -8.40
CA ILE A 6 16.00 18.86 -7.19
C ILE A 6 14.96 17.81 -7.58
N ILE A 7 15.30 16.53 -7.39
CA ILE A 7 14.34 15.43 -7.54
C ILE A 7 13.53 15.32 -6.25
N LYS A 8 12.19 15.33 -6.37
CA LYS A 8 11.24 15.16 -5.27
C LYS A 8 10.46 13.88 -5.44
N ILE A 9 10.51 13.03 -4.43
CA ILE A 9 9.76 11.78 -4.36
C ILE A 9 8.71 11.96 -3.26
N ALA A 10 7.43 11.80 -3.61
CA ALA A 10 6.36 11.67 -2.63
C ALA A 10 6.25 10.19 -2.23
N VAL A 11 6.26 9.93 -0.92
CA VAL A 11 6.08 8.58 -0.37
C VAL A 11 4.78 8.59 0.43
N ILE A 12 3.86 7.71 0.06
CA ILE A 12 2.58 7.53 0.74
C ILE A 12 2.48 6.08 1.24
N SER A 13 1.81 5.88 2.37
CA SER A 13 1.59 4.56 3.00
C SER A 13 0.33 4.67 3.85
N ASP A 14 -0.20 3.53 4.30
CA ASP A 14 -1.25 3.48 5.33
C ASP A 14 -2.49 4.30 4.94
N ILE A 15 -2.93 4.13 3.69
CA ILE A 15 -4.15 4.77 3.19
C ILE A 15 -5.39 4.13 3.83
N HIS A 16 -5.34 2.84 4.19
CA HIS A 16 -6.39 2.09 4.91
C HIS A 16 -7.80 2.27 4.33
N SER A 17 -7.95 2.12 3.01
CA SER A 17 -9.21 2.28 2.26
C SER A 17 -9.82 3.69 2.30
N ASN A 18 -9.04 4.72 2.64
CA ASN A 18 -9.53 6.10 2.75
C ASN A 18 -9.37 6.86 1.41
N ALA A 19 -10.32 6.67 0.51
CA ALA A 19 -10.32 7.30 -0.82
C ALA A 19 -10.32 8.84 -0.76
N ILE A 20 -11.03 9.44 0.20
CA ILE A 20 -11.11 10.90 0.36
C ILE A 20 -9.75 11.48 0.76
N ALA A 21 -9.05 10.82 1.70
CA ALA A 21 -7.71 11.23 2.11
C ALA A 21 -6.72 11.07 0.95
N LEU A 22 -6.74 9.93 0.24
CA LEU A 22 -5.86 9.70 -0.90
C LEU A 22 -6.05 10.77 -1.98
N ASN A 23 -7.28 11.05 -2.39
CA ASN A 23 -7.54 12.09 -3.41
C ASN A 23 -7.05 13.49 -2.95
N SER A 24 -7.15 13.80 -1.66
CA SER A 24 -6.63 15.07 -1.13
C SER A 24 -5.09 15.11 -1.16
N VAL A 25 -4.44 13.99 -0.80
CA VAL A 25 -2.98 13.86 -0.82
C VAL A 25 -2.44 13.90 -2.26
N LEU A 26 -3.10 13.25 -3.22
CA LEU A 26 -2.68 13.28 -4.62
C LEU A 26 -2.69 14.71 -5.19
N ARG A 27 -3.71 15.52 -4.86
CA ARG A 27 -3.76 16.94 -5.25
C ARG A 27 -2.64 17.77 -4.61
N ASP A 28 -2.33 17.49 -3.34
CA ASP A 28 -1.23 18.16 -2.65
C ASP A 28 0.13 17.79 -3.26
N ILE A 29 0.34 16.51 -3.58
CA ILE A 29 1.54 16.03 -4.29
C ILE A 29 1.68 16.69 -5.67
N GLU A 30 0.59 16.76 -6.43
CA GLU A 30 0.55 17.46 -7.72
C GLU A 30 0.95 18.94 -7.56
N SER A 31 0.38 19.64 -6.57
CA SER A 31 0.71 21.05 -6.30
C SER A 31 2.18 21.28 -5.92
N LYS A 32 2.82 20.26 -5.33
CA LYS A 32 4.23 20.26 -4.96
C LYS A 32 5.15 19.88 -6.11
N ASN A 33 4.63 19.53 -7.30
CA ASN A 33 5.41 19.12 -8.47
C ASN A 33 6.45 18.04 -8.13
N CYS A 34 6.01 16.96 -7.48
CA CYS A 34 6.88 15.80 -7.23
C CYS A 34 7.15 15.05 -8.54
N ASP A 35 8.38 14.59 -8.73
CA ASP A 35 8.82 13.85 -9.92
C ASP A 35 8.37 12.39 -9.88
N PHE A 36 8.29 11.83 -8.67
CA PHE A 36 7.89 10.43 -8.42
C PHE A 36 6.93 10.35 -7.24
N ILE A 37 6.08 9.33 -7.25
CA ILE A 37 5.17 8.97 -6.15
C ILE A 37 5.30 7.48 -5.91
N TRP A 38 5.48 7.03 -4.68
CA TRP A 38 5.45 5.61 -4.31
C TRP A 38 4.40 5.34 -3.23
N SER A 39 3.73 4.20 -3.33
CA SER A 39 2.89 3.68 -2.27
C SER A 39 3.58 2.49 -1.58
N LEU A 40 3.81 2.61 -0.27
CA LEU A 40 4.55 1.63 0.51
C LEU A 40 3.67 0.54 1.16
N GLY A 41 2.40 0.42 0.79
CA GLY A 41 1.50 -0.63 1.31
C GLY A 41 0.44 -0.12 2.29
N ASP A 42 -0.34 -1.06 2.84
CA ASP A 42 -1.47 -0.84 3.74
C ASP A 42 -2.47 0.19 3.20
N TYR A 43 -2.81 0.06 1.91
CA TYR A 43 -3.83 0.89 1.28
C TYR A 43 -5.21 0.27 1.30
N ILE A 44 -5.34 -1.01 1.69
CA ILE A 44 -6.57 -1.58 2.20
C ILE A 44 -6.56 -1.56 3.73
N GLY A 45 -7.66 -1.14 4.35
CA GLY A 45 -7.78 -1.09 5.80
C GLY A 45 -9.22 -1.00 6.26
N GLU A 46 -9.44 -0.34 7.39
CA GLU A 46 -10.74 -0.32 8.06
C GLU A 46 -11.73 0.73 7.51
N ALA A 47 -11.31 1.66 6.64
CA ALA A 47 -12.24 2.57 5.97
C ALA A 47 -13.02 1.88 4.83
N SER A 48 -13.86 2.60 4.10
CA SER A 48 -14.95 2.02 3.30
C SER A 48 -14.65 1.73 1.83
N ASP A 49 -13.58 2.29 1.27
CA ASP A 49 -13.42 2.45 -0.19
C ASP A 49 -12.13 1.78 -0.74
N PRO A 50 -11.96 0.45 -0.57
CA PRO A 50 -10.73 -0.24 -0.94
C PRO A 50 -10.54 -0.33 -2.46
N ASP A 51 -11.63 -0.54 -3.19
CA ASP A 51 -11.70 -0.59 -4.64
C ASP A 51 -11.29 0.75 -5.25
N GLN A 52 -11.88 1.85 -4.78
CA GLN A 52 -11.54 3.20 -5.25
C GLN A 52 -10.09 3.57 -4.97
N VAL A 53 -9.55 3.17 -3.81
CA VAL A 53 -8.14 3.39 -3.48
C VAL A 53 -7.22 2.66 -4.45
N ILE A 54 -7.44 1.37 -4.70
CA ILE A 54 -6.63 0.60 -5.66
C ILE A 54 -6.77 1.19 -7.07
N ASP A 55 -7.98 1.57 -7.47
CA ASP A 55 -8.23 2.19 -8.78
C ASP A 55 -7.50 3.51 -8.93
N MET A 56 -7.53 4.38 -7.92
CA MET A 56 -6.79 5.64 -7.96
C MET A 56 -5.29 5.42 -8.05
N LEU A 57 -4.72 4.52 -7.25
CA LEU A 57 -3.28 4.21 -7.31
C LEU A 57 -2.89 3.67 -8.70
N THR A 58 -3.71 2.78 -9.25
CA THR A 58 -3.48 2.15 -10.56
C THR A 58 -3.61 3.15 -11.72
N ILE A 59 -4.67 3.97 -11.74
CA ILE A 59 -4.93 4.98 -12.79
C ILE A 59 -3.81 6.04 -12.81
N ASN A 60 -3.32 6.44 -11.63
CA ASN A 60 -2.20 7.37 -11.51
C ASN A 60 -0.83 6.70 -11.75
N LYS A 61 -0.80 5.40 -12.07
CA LYS A 61 0.41 4.61 -12.33
C LYS A 61 1.45 4.71 -11.21
N ILE A 62 0.96 4.75 -9.97
CA ILE A 62 1.82 4.84 -8.78
C ILE A 62 2.41 3.45 -8.52
N PRO A 63 3.74 3.28 -8.50
CA PRO A 63 4.36 2.05 -8.01
C PRO A 63 3.91 1.75 -6.60
N MET A 64 3.38 0.54 -6.40
CA MET A 64 2.89 0.03 -5.13
C MET A 64 3.74 -1.17 -4.71
N ILE A 65 3.91 -1.35 -3.41
CA ILE A 65 4.38 -2.60 -2.81
C ILE A 65 3.29 -3.19 -1.92
N ILE A 66 3.40 -4.48 -1.63
CA ILE A 66 2.47 -5.16 -0.75
C ILE A 66 2.72 -4.81 0.72
N GLY A 67 1.67 -4.38 1.43
CA GLY A 67 1.68 -4.23 2.88
C GLY A 67 1.17 -5.48 3.61
N ASN A 68 1.14 -5.40 4.94
CA ASN A 68 0.62 -6.50 5.75
C ASN A 68 -0.90 -6.67 5.61
N ARG A 69 -1.64 -5.60 5.30
CA ARG A 69 -3.10 -5.68 5.12
C ARG A 69 -3.46 -6.39 3.83
N GLU A 70 -2.79 -6.04 2.74
CA GLU A 70 -2.91 -6.73 1.46
C GLU A 70 -2.58 -8.21 1.61
N SER A 71 -1.46 -8.53 2.27
CA SER A 71 -1.03 -9.91 2.52
C SER A 71 -2.08 -10.71 3.31
N LYS A 72 -2.67 -10.14 4.36
CA LYS A 72 -3.70 -10.81 5.16
C LYS A 72 -5.03 -10.97 4.39
N ILE A 73 -5.41 -9.98 3.57
CA ILE A 73 -6.60 -10.08 2.73
C ILE A 73 -6.44 -11.17 1.67
N LEU A 74 -5.25 -11.33 1.07
CA LEU A 74 -4.98 -12.46 0.16
C LEU A 74 -5.09 -13.80 0.88
N GLN A 75 -4.52 -13.92 2.08
CA GLN A 75 -4.65 -15.14 2.89
C GLN A 75 -6.12 -15.44 3.23
N TYR A 76 -6.90 -14.42 3.59
CA TYR A 76 -8.33 -14.55 3.84
C TYR A 76 -9.09 -14.98 2.58
N HIS A 77 -8.80 -14.36 1.42
CA HIS A 77 -9.39 -14.70 0.13
C HIS A 77 -9.14 -16.16 -0.27
N GLN A 78 -7.98 -16.69 0.09
CA GLN A 78 -7.59 -18.09 -0.12
C GLN A 78 -8.18 -19.06 0.92
N GLY A 79 -8.93 -18.57 1.91
CA GLY A 79 -9.56 -19.38 2.95
C GLY A 79 -8.65 -19.73 4.14
N HIS A 80 -7.50 -19.08 4.29
CA HIS A 80 -6.55 -19.36 5.38
C HIS A 80 -6.90 -18.68 6.71
N LEU A 81 -7.86 -17.74 6.72
CA LEU A 81 -8.23 -16.95 7.92
C LEU A 81 -9.74 -17.01 8.23
N PRO A 82 -10.37 -18.21 8.30
CA PRO A 82 -11.83 -18.34 8.51
C PRO A 82 -12.32 -17.77 9.85
N GLN A 83 -11.43 -17.59 10.83
CA GLN A 83 -11.77 -16.97 12.11
C GLN A 83 -12.15 -15.49 12.00
N TRP A 84 -11.83 -14.84 10.87
CA TRP A 84 -12.19 -13.43 10.65
C TRP A 84 -13.69 -13.20 10.53
N ASP A 85 -14.44 -14.15 9.96
CA ASP A 85 -15.91 -14.08 9.80
C ASP A 85 -16.65 -13.87 11.12
N ASN A 86 -16.06 -14.32 12.24
CA ASN A 86 -16.66 -14.28 13.56
C ASN A 86 -15.97 -13.28 14.50
N SER A 87 -15.18 -12.35 13.96
CA SER A 87 -14.42 -11.38 14.74
C SER A 87 -14.84 -9.94 14.45
N LEU A 88 -15.35 -9.24 15.47
CA LEU A 88 -15.65 -7.81 15.37
C LEU A 88 -14.41 -6.98 15.01
N GLN A 89 -13.22 -7.42 15.43
CA GLN A 89 -11.96 -6.75 15.10
C GLN A 89 -11.67 -6.76 13.59
N TYR A 90 -12.08 -7.81 12.88
CA TYR A 90 -11.81 -7.99 11.45
C TYR A 90 -13.01 -7.69 10.54
N ALA A 91 -14.16 -7.36 11.12
CA ALA A 91 -15.38 -7.07 10.37
C ALA A 91 -15.17 -6.00 9.28
N GLY A 92 -14.38 -4.97 9.56
CA GLY A 92 -14.01 -3.95 8.56
C GLY A 92 -13.21 -4.53 7.38
N LEU A 93 -12.23 -5.39 7.64
CA LEU A 93 -11.43 -6.01 6.58
C LEU A 93 -12.24 -7.02 5.77
N VAL A 94 -13.12 -7.79 6.41
CA VAL A 94 -14.04 -8.71 5.73
C VAL A 94 -14.99 -7.93 4.83
N TRP A 95 -15.53 -6.80 5.31
CA TRP A 95 -16.34 -5.89 4.50
C TRP A 95 -15.55 -5.39 3.28
N ASN A 96 -14.31 -4.92 3.49
CA ASN A 96 -13.44 -4.44 2.42
C ASN A 96 -13.13 -5.53 1.40
N HIS A 97 -12.80 -6.75 1.85
CA HIS A 97 -12.60 -7.90 0.96
C HIS A 97 -13.80 -8.12 0.04
N ASN A 98 -15.02 -8.02 0.57
CA ASN A 98 -16.25 -8.22 -0.21
C ASN A 98 -16.56 -7.10 -1.22
N LYS A 99 -15.84 -5.98 -1.15
CA LYS A 99 -15.90 -4.90 -2.16
C LYS A 99 -14.90 -5.10 -3.30
N LEU A 100 -13.91 -5.98 -3.12
CA LEU A 100 -12.90 -6.24 -4.13
C LEU A 100 -13.38 -7.27 -5.15
N GLU A 101 -13.23 -6.91 -6.42
CA GLU A 101 -13.37 -7.81 -7.57
C GLU A 101 -12.05 -8.53 -7.91
N THR A 102 -12.12 -9.59 -8.74
CA THR A 102 -10.96 -10.36 -9.22
C THR A 102 -9.81 -9.49 -9.71
N ARG A 103 -10.10 -8.45 -10.49
CA ARG A 103 -9.08 -7.51 -11.01
C ARG A 103 -8.24 -6.85 -9.91
N HIS A 104 -8.82 -6.59 -8.74
CA HIS A 104 -8.08 -6.00 -7.63
C HIS A 104 -7.17 -7.04 -6.97
N PHE A 105 -7.65 -8.27 -6.79
CA PHE A 105 -6.83 -9.36 -6.29
C PHE A 105 -5.68 -9.70 -7.24
N ASP A 106 -5.90 -9.65 -8.55
CA ASP A 106 -4.85 -9.82 -9.56
C ASP A 106 -3.76 -8.76 -9.41
N ILE A 107 -4.15 -7.49 -9.23
CA ILE A 107 -3.22 -6.39 -8.95
C ILE A 107 -2.42 -6.70 -7.69
N ILE A 108 -3.10 -6.93 -6.55
CA ILE A 108 -2.46 -7.12 -5.24
C ILE A 108 -1.49 -8.31 -5.27
N THR A 109 -1.87 -9.41 -5.94
CA THR A 109 -1.03 -10.62 -6.07
C THR A 109 0.23 -10.37 -6.90
N SER A 110 0.20 -9.41 -7.83
CA SER A 110 1.34 -9.10 -8.70
C SER A 110 2.38 -8.14 -8.08
N LEU A 111 2.10 -7.59 -6.90
CA LEU A 111 2.93 -6.54 -6.32
C LEU A 111 4.24 -7.07 -5.73
N PRO A 112 5.33 -6.30 -5.87
CA PRO A 112 6.57 -6.62 -5.21
C PRO A 112 6.49 -6.37 -3.69
N SER A 113 7.43 -6.96 -2.95
CA SER A 113 7.64 -6.71 -1.52
C SER A 113 8.30 -5.37 -1.22
N ASP A 114 9.04 -4.83 -2.19
CA ASP A 114 9.86 -3.65 -2.03
C ASP A 114 10.02 -2.89 -3.36
N ILE A 115 10.41 -1.62 -3.25
CA ILE A 115 10.86 -0.78 -4.36
C ILE A 115 12.33 -0.50 -4.14
N HIS A 116 13.17 -0.84 -5.11
CA HIS A 116 14.59 -0.51 -5.10
C HIS A 116 14.95 0.28 -6.35
N VAL A 117 15.47 1.49 -6.16
CA VAL A 117 15.86 2.37 -7.27
C VAL A 117 17.16 3.12 -6.96
N THR A 118 17.92 3.45 -8.01
CA THR A 118 19.07 4.34 -7.92
C THR A 118 18.69 5.72 -8.49
N ILE A 119 18.74 6.76 -7.67
CA ILE A 119 18.41 8.14 -8.07
C ILE A 119 19.59 9.05 -7.72
N CYS A 120 20.11 9.78 -8.70
CA CYS A 120 21.29 10.65 -8.54
C CYS A 120 22.51 9.95 -7.91
N GLY A 121 22.68 8.65 -8.16
CA GLY A 121 23.77 7.85 -7.60
C GLY A 121 23.55 7.37 -6.15
N PHE A 122 22.35 7.58 -5.59
CA PHE A 122 21.95 7.02 -4.31
C PHE A 122 21.00 5.85 -4.53
N ASP A 123 21.29 4.72 -3.90
CA ASP A 123 20.39 3.57 -3.84
C ASP A 123 19.35 3.79 -2.74
N ILE A 124 18.08 3.67 -3.09
CA ILE A 124 16.93 3.89 -2.21
C ILE A 124 16.10 2.62 -2.19
N LEU A 125 15.90 2.07 -0.99
CA LEU A 125 15.02 0.93 -0.73
C LEU A 125 13.77 1.43 0.02
N GLY A 126 12.60 1.15 -0.55
CA GLY A 126 11.30 1.34 0.08
C GLY A 126 10.69 -0.02 0.42
N ASN A 127 10.32 -0.22 1.68
CA ASN A 127 9.58 -1.38 2.16
C ASN A 127 8.49 -0.88 3.12
N HIS A 128 7.37 -1.59 3.21
CA HIS A 128 6.30 -1.34 4.17
C HIS A 128 6.80 -1.48 5.61
N GLY A 129 7.58 -2.53 5.86
CA GLY A 129 8.12 -2.89 7.16
C GLY A 129 8.82 -4.24 7.09
N THR A 130 9.33 -4.76 8.21
CA THR A 130 9.83 -6.14 8.21
C THR A 130 8.65 -7.09 7.97
N GLN A 131 8.60 -7.68 6.77
CA GLN A 131 7.68 -8.79 6.47
C GLN A 131 8.04 -10.04 7.30
N ASP A 132 9.26 -10.05 7.86
CA ASP A 132 9.71 -11.01 8.85
C ASP A 132 9.12 -10.69 10.24
N GLN A 133 8.71 -11.78 10.89
CA GLN A 133 7.79 -11.87 12.00
C GLN A 133 8.11 -10.94 13.17
N LEU A 134 7.08 -10.55 13.93
CA LEU A 134 7.16 -9.95 15.28
C LEU A 134 8.22 -10.60 16.20
N ALA A 135 8.61 -11.85 15.95
CA ALA A 135 9.66 -12.57 16.66
C ALA A 135 11.04 -11.88 16.57
N ASP A 136 11.43 -11.38 15.39
CA ASP A 136 12.73 -10.72 15.20
C ASP A 136 12.78 -9.36 15.89
N LEU A 137 11.64 -8.67 15.97
CA LEU A 137 11.53 -7.37 16.64
C LEU A 137 11.53 -7.49 18.17
N LEU A 138 11.06 -8.63 18.70
CA LEU A 138 10.94 -8.89 20.14
C LEU A 138 12.10 -9.72 20.71
N GLY A 139 13.00 -10.25 19.86
CA GLY A 139 14.14 -11.05 20.29
C GLY A 139 13.73 -12.30 21.07
N VAL A 140 12.60 -12.90 20.71
CA VAL A 140 12.11 -14.13 21.33
C VAL A 140 12.11 -15.26 20.30
N ASP A 141 13.13 -16.12 20.42
CA ASP A 141 13.17 -17.46 19.85
C ASP A 141 12.10 -18.38 20.51
#